data_AF-A0A7V3QKG9-F1
#
_entry.id   AF-A0A7V3QKG9-F1
#
_cell.length_a   1.000
_cell.length_b   1.000
_cell.length_c   1.000
_cell.angle_alpha   90.00
_cell.angle_beta   90.00
_cell.angle_gamma   90.00
#
_symmetry.space_group_name_H-M   'P 1'
#
loop_
_entity.id
_entity.type
_entity.pdbx_description
1 polymer ?
#
loop_
_entity_poly.entity_id
_entity_poly.type
_entity_poly.pdbx_seq_one_letter_code
_entity_poly.pdbx_strand_id
1 'polypeptide(L)'
;MLISTRECLFGEIVNDEMILNDAGKMVEKWWYELNSEFPNIQLDAHIIMPDHFHGIIIITGADLCVCPNINDNDNYNSRCEHTGSPLYKIVQWFKTMTTNDYIRNVKTNNWKPFNKKLWQRNYYE
;
A
#
# COMPACT_ATOMS: atom_id res chain seq x y z
N MET A 1 -3.48 6.58 -0.62
CA MET A 1 -4.07 5.23 -0.46
C MET A 1 -5.17 5.27 0.59
N LEU A 2 -6.43 5.15 0.19
CA LEU A 2 -7.58 5.31 1.10
C LEU A 2 -7.91 3.97 1.79
N ILE A 3 -8.24 3.96 3.08
CA ILE A 3 -8.81 2.79 3.79
C ILE A 3 -10.32 2.73 3.52
N SER A 4 -10.84 1.51 3.42
CA SER A 4 -12.22 1.25 3.00
C SER A 4 -13.25 1.35 4.12
N THR A 5 -12.90 1.84 5.29
CA THR A 5 -13.84 2.11 6.37
C THR A 5 -13.40 3.39 7.06
N ARG A 6 -14.34 4.31 7.34
CA ARG A 6 -14.12 5.53 8.14
C ARG A 6 -13.85 5.20 9.62
N GLU A 7 -13.17 4.09 9.87
CA GLU A 7 -12.78 3.67 11.20
C GLU A 7 -11.37 4.21 11.45
N CYS A 8 -11.21 4.93 12.56
CA CYS A 8 -9.93 5.39 13.06
C CYS A 8 -9.09 4.17 13.51
N LEU A 9 -8.48 3.46 12.56
CA LEU A 9 -7.73 2.22 12.80
C LEU A 9 -6.26 2.51 13.11
N PHE A 10 -5.72 3.63 12.65
CA PHE A 10 -4.29 3.96 12.73
C PHE A 10 -3.94 4.93 13.86
N GLY A 11 -4.94 5.47 14.55
CA GLY A 11 -4.73 6.45 15.60
C GLY A 11 -5.96 7.32 15.81
N GLU A 12 -5.78 8.40 16.56
CA GLU A 12 -6.78 9.44 16.78
C GLU A 12 -6.12 10.82 16.70
N ILE A 13 -6.93 11.84 16.38
CA ILE A 13 -6.46 13.22 16.37
C ILE A 13 -6.86 13.83 17.71
N VAL A 14 -5.87 14.30 18.48
CA VAL A 14 -6.07 14.98 19.77
C VAL A 14 -5.36 16.32 19.68
N ASN A 15 -6.10 17.42 19.90
CA ASN A 15 -5.59 18.79 19.77
C ASN A 15 -4.94 19.07 18.40
N ASP A 16 -5.59 18.66 17.31
CA ASP A 16 -5.10 18.80 15.93
C ASP A 16 -3.78 18.05 15.62
N GLU A 17 -3.28 17.22 16.55
CA GLU A 17 -2.12 16.37 16.34
C GLU A 17 -2.54 14.91 16.17
N MET A 18 -1.89 14.21 15.23
CA MET A 18 -2.14 12.80 14.99
C MET A 18 -1.36 11.94 15.99
N ILE A 19 -2.08 11.18 16.82
CA ILE A 19 -1.49 10.21 17.75
C ILE A 19 -1.58 8.81 17.14
N LEU A 20 -0.44 8.29 16.67
CA LEU A 20 -0.33 6.95 16.09
C LEU A 20 -0.50 5.87 17.18
N ASN A 21 -1.44 4.97 16.94
CA ASN A 21 -1.52 3.71 17.67
C ASN A 21 -0.54 2.68 17.06
N ASP A 22 -0.52 1.46 17.60
CA ASP A 22 0.39 0.41 17.12
C ASP A 22 0.17 0.04 15.65
N ALA A 23 -1.06 0.15 15.15
CA ALA A 23 -1.35 -0.07 13.74
C ALA A 23 -0.84 1.06 12.85
N GLY A 24 -0.96 2.32 13.29
CA GLY A 24 -0.36 3.46 12.59
C GLY A 24 1.16 3.33 12.46
N LYS A 25 1.84 2.94 13.56
CA LYS A 25 3.29 2.65 13.57
C LYS A 25 3.64 1.47 12.66
N MET A 26 2.78 0.46 12.58
CA MET A 26 2.96 -0.67 11.65
C MET A 26 2.88 -0.22 10.18
N VAL A 27 1.97 0.70 9.83
CA VAL A 27 1.89 1.26 8.47
C VAL A 27 3.16 2.04 8.14
N GLU A 28 3.62 2.89 9.06
CA GLU A 28 4.86 3.65 8.92
C GLU A 28 6.07 2.74 8.68
N LYS A 29 6.19 1.66 9.47
CA LYS A 29 7.25 0.67 9.31
C LYS A 29 7.27 0.08 7.89
N TRP A 30 6.12 -0.39 7.41
CA TRP A 30 6.02 -0.97 6.07
C TRP A 30 6.24 0.06 4.95
N TRP A 31 6.01 1.35 5.23
CA TRP A 31 6.31 2.41 4.28
C TRP A 31 7.82 2.50 4.04
N TYR A 32 8.62 2.56 5.10
CA TYR A 32 10.08 2.62 4.96
C TYR A 32 10.68 1.34 4.37
N GLU A 33 10.07 0.18 4.59
CA GLU A 33 10.52 -1.09 4.00
C GLU A 33 10.40 -1.12 2.47
N LEU A 34 9.60 -0.24 1.87
CA LEU A 34 9.51 -0.13 0.42
C LEU A 34 10.85 0.20 -0.24
N ASN A 35 11.71 0.97 0.41
CA ASN A 35 13.06 1.26 -0.11
C ASN A 35 13.95 0.01 -0.15
N SER A 36 13.77 -0.93 0.79
CA SER A 36 14.50 -2.20 0.80
C SER A 36 14.07 -3.13 -0.33
N GLU A 37 12.77 -3.15 -0.60
CA GLU A 37 12.13 -4.11 -1.52
C GLU A 37 12.16 -3.63 -2.98
N PHE A 38 12.12 -2.32 -3.19
CA PHE A 38 12.14 -1.71 -4.50
C PHE A 38 13.32 -0.73 -4.61
N PRO A 39 14.52 -1.18 -4.98
CA PRO A 39 15.71 -0.31 -5.05
C PRO A 39 15.61 0.81 -6.10
N ASN A 40 14.62 0.74 -6.99
CA ASN A 40 14.37 1.71 -8.05
C ASN A 40 13.31 2.75 -7.65
N ILE A 41 13.08 2.95 -6.34
CA ILE A 41 12.14 3.95 -5.84
C ILE A 41 12.83 4.81 -4.78
N GLN A 42 12.31 6.02 -4.62
CA GLN A 42 12.61 6.91 -3.53
C GLN A 42 11.30 7.35 -2.88
N LEU A 43 11.22 7.22 -1.57
CA LEU A 43 10.10 7.72 -0.77
C LEU A 43 10.35 9.18 -0.42
N ASP A 44 9.31 10.01 -0.56
CA ASP A 44 9.32 11.40 -0.14
C ASP A 44 8.31 11.59 1.02
N ALA A 45 7.57 12.70 1.05
CA ALA A 45 6.59 12.97 2.08
C ALA A 45 5.50 11.89 2.18
N HIS A 46 5.09 11.61 3.42
CA HIS A 46 3.94 10.77 3.72
C HIS A 46 3.17 11.32 4.93
N ILE A 47 1.88 11.02 4.98
CA ILE A 47 0.94 11.41 6.04
C ILE A 47 0.10 10.18 6.38
N ILE A 48 0.12 9.80 7.66
CA ILE A 48 -0.78 8.80 8.21
C ILE A 48 -1.90 9.55 8.92
N MET A 49 -3.12 9.36 8.45
CA MET A 49 -4.35 9.81 9.11
C MET A 49 -5.01 8.62 9.79
N PRO A 50 -5.90 8.84 10.78
CA PRO A 50 -6.61 7.76 11.46
C PRO A 50 -7.27 6.73 10.53
N ASP A 51 -7.75 7.19 9.38
CA ASP A 51 -8.54 6.43 8.41
C ASP A 51 -7.90 6.36 7.00
N HIS A 52 -6.69 6.87 6.77
CA HIS A 52 -6.03 6.69 5.46
C HIS A 52 -4.54 7.00 5.49
N PHE A 53 -3.86 6.64 4.42
CA PHE A 53 -2.42 6.85 4.26
C PHE A 53 -2.14 7.57 2.92
N HIS A 54 -1.46 8.71 2.97
CA HIS A 54 -0.91 9.37 1.79
C HIS A 54 0.61 9.25 1.79
N GLY A 55 1.19 8.96 0.63
CA GLY A 55 2.64 8.88 0.48
C GLY A 55 3.02 9.20 -0.96
N ILE A 56 4.15 9.86 -1.12
CA ILE A 56 4.74 10.21 -2.42
C ILE A 56 5.85 9.21 -2.71
N ILE A 57 5.76 8.57 -3.88
CA ILE A 57 6.75 7.61 -4.37
C ILE A 57 7.32 8.16 -5.67
N ILE A 58 8.63 8.36 -5.69
CA ILE A 58 9.40 8.75 -6.86
C ILE A 58 10.00 7.48 -7.45
N ILE A 59 9.72 7.19 -8.71
CA ILE A 59 10.25 6.00 -9.38
C ILE A 59 11.49 6.40 -10.17
N THR A 60 12.65 5.93 -9.75
CA THR A 60 13.94 6.23 -10.37
C THR A 60 14.35 5.04 -11.25
N GLY A 61 14.16 5.15 -12.56
CA GLY A 61 14.66 4.16 -13.54
C GLY A 61 13.62 3.40 -14.35
N ALA A 62 12.38 3.88 -14.47
CA ALA A 62 11.46 3.37 -15.47
C ALA A 62 11.70 4.09 -16.80
N ASP A 63 12.33 3.40 -17.77
CA ASP A 63 12.14 3.76 -19.17
C ASP A 63 10.65 3.57 -19.47
N LEU A 64 9.93 4.66 -19.73
CA LEU A 64 8.51 4.67 -20.12
C LEU A 64 8.38 4.16 -21.58
N CYS A 65 9.06 3.08 -21.94
CA CYS A 65 8.93 2.47 -23.25
C CYS A 65 7.68 1.60 -23.30
N VAL A 66 6.55 2.25 -23.52
CA VAL A 66 5.33 1.64 -24.02
C VAL A 66 5.56 1.20 -25.46
N CYS A 67 5.79 -0.09 -25.68
CA CYS A 67 5.54 -0.78 -26.95
C CYS A 67 5.20 -2.26 -26.64
N PRO A 68 3.93 -2.70 -26.67
CA PRO A 68 3.64 -4.12 -26.65
C PRO A 68 3.94 -4.68 -28.04
N ASN A 69 5.01 -5.47 -28.16
CA ASN A 69 5.18 -6.31 -29.34
C ASN A 69 4.25 -7.51 -29.20
N ILE A 70 3.13 -7.45 -29.90
CA ILE A 70 2.18 -8.55 -30.07
C ILE A 70 2.85 -9.60 -30.95
N ASN A 71 3.12 -10.79 -30.41
CA ASN A 71 3.26 -12.10 -31.06
C ASN A 71 3.55 -13.11 -29.92
N ASP A 72 2.97 -14.29 -29.77
CA ASP A 72 1.93 -15.03 -30.47
C ASP A 72 1.50 -16.15 -29.48
N ASN A 73 0.21 -16.49 -29.47
CA ASN A 73 -0.30 -17.86 -29.29
C ASN A 73 0.11 -18.71 -28.06
N ASP A 74 -0.40 -18.40 -26.86
CA ASP A 74 -0.48 -19.41 -25.78
C ASP A 74 -1.80 -19.38 -25.00
N ASN A 75 -2.48 -20.52 -25.04
CA ASN A 75 -3.77 -20.80 -24.39
C ASN A 75 -3.52 -21.30 -22.96
N TYR A 76 -3.16 -20.38 -22.08
CA TYR A 76 -3.24 -20.54 -20.63
C TYR A 76 -4.12 -19.41 -20.08
N ASN A 77 -4.77 -19.66 -18.94
CA ASN A 77 -5.55 -18.71 -18.12
C ASN A 77 -4.67 -17.52 -17.61
N SER A 78 -4.04 -16.81 -18.53
CA SER A 78 -3.25 -15.62 -18.31
C SER A 78 -4.23 -14.49 -18.08
N ARG A 79 -4.50 -14.22 -16.80
CA ARG A 79 -5.02 -12.93 -16.39
C ARG A 79 -3.96 -11.92 -16.75
N CYS A 80 -4.06 -11.41 -17.98
CA CYS A 80 -3.38 -10.28 -18.57
C CYS A 80 -2.40 -9.65 -17.59
N GLU A 81 -1.17 -10.18 -17.57
CA GLU A 81 -0.03 -9.49 -16.99
C GLU A 81 0.16 -8.26 -17.88
N HIS A 82 -0.58 -7.20 -17.58
CA HIS A 82 -0.05 -5.88 -17.81
C HIS A 82 1.35 -5.94 -17.20
N THR A 83 2.37 -5.71 -18.02
CA THR A 83 3.69 -5.28 -17.56
C THR A 83 3.47 -3.91 -16.92
N GLY A 84 2.75 -3.92 -15.80
CA GLY A 84 2.11 -2.78 -15.20
C GLY A 84 3.20 -1.95 -14.59
N SER A 85 3.02 -0.65 -14.69
CA SER A 85 3.90 0.36 -14.11
C SER A 85 4.46 -0.10 -12.75
N PRO A 86 5.74 0.16 -12.45
CA PRO A 86 6.35 -0.18 -11.16
C PRO A 86 5.47 0.22 -9.97
N LEU A 87 4.70 1.31 -10.10
CA LEU A 87 3.72 1.78 -9.13
C LEU A 87 2.69 0.72 -8.72
N TYR A 88 2.09 -0.01 -9.66
CA TYR A 88 1.04 -0.99 -9.32
C TYR A 88 1.60 -2.09 -8.41
N LYS A 89 2.81 -2.59 -8.70
CA LYS A 89 3.47 -3.64 -7.92
C LYS A 89 3.82 -3.14 -6.52
N ILE A 90 4.35 -1.92 -6.43
CA ILE A 90 4.67 -1.25 -5.15
C ILE A 90 3.41 -1.11 -4.29
N VAL A 91 2.34 -0.57 -4.87
CA VAL A 91 1.05 -0.39 -4.20
C VAL A 91 0.44 -1.73 -3.76
N GLN A 92 0.49 -2.75 -4.62
CA GLN A 92 -0.03 -4.07 -4.31
C GLN A 92 0.75 -4.73 -3.18
N TRP A 93 2.08 -4.68 -3.23
CA TRP A 93 2.95 -5.21 -2.19
C TRP A 93 2.68 -4.51 -0.86
N PHE A 94 2.66 -3.18 -0.84
CA PHE A 94 2.39 -2.40 0.36
C PHE A 94 1.06 -2.75 1.02
N LYS A 95 -0.02 -2.80 0.22
CA LYS A 95 -1.35 -3.22 0.70
C LYS A 95 -1.34 -4.63 1.28
N THR A 96 -0.59 -5.53 0.66
CA THR A 96 -0.51 -6.94 1.07
C THR A 96 0.20 -7.08 2.40
N MET A 97 1.38 -6.46 2.56
CA MET A 97 2.18 -6.56 3.77
C MET A 97 1.47 -5.93 4.97
N THR A 98 0.97 -4.72 4.80
CA THR A 98 0.20 -4.02 5.85
C THR A 98 -1.06 -4.79 6.25
N THR A 99 -1.79 -5.38 5.30
CA THR A 99 -2.98 -6.18 5.61
C THR A 99 -2.64 -7.46 6.37
N ASN A 100 -1.62 -8.19 5.93
CA ASN A 100 -1.21 -9.44 6.55
C ASN A 100 -0.71 -9.23 7.98
N ASP A 101 0.11 -8.21 8.19
CA ASP A 101 0.65 -7.87 9.50
C ASP A 101 -0.48 -7.38 10.43
N TYR A 102 -1.40 -6.56 9.93
CA TYR A 102 -2.57 -6.15 10.72
C TYR A 102 -3.42 -7.36 11.14
N ILE A 103 -3.75 -8.27 10.23
CA ILE A 103 -4.55 -9.48 10.54
C ILE A 103 -3.84 -10.35 11.58
N ARG A 104 -2.50 -10.45 11.52
CA ARG A 104 -1.73 -11.17 12.52
C ARG A 104 -1.87 -10.51 13.89
N ASN A 105 -1.72 -9.20 13.97
CA ASN A 105 -1.82 -8.46 15.22
C ASN A 105 -3.25 -8.43 15.80
N VAL A 106 -4.30 -8.51 14.97
CA VAL A 106 -5.67 -8.76 15.44
C VAL A 106 -5.76 -10.09 16.19
N LYS A 107 -5.08 -11.13 15.71
CA LYS A 107 -5.10 -12.47 16.33
C LYS A 107 -4.20 -12.59 17.56
N THR A 108 -3.06 -11.89 17.58
CA THR A 108 -2.05 -12.06 18.65
C THR A 108 -2.10 -10.96 19.70
N ASN A 109 -2.35 -9.72 19.29
CA ASN A 109 -2.25 -8.51 20.12
C ASN A 109 -3.62 -7.85 20.35
N ASN A 110 -4.70 -8.56 20.04
CA ASN A 110 -6.08 -8.12 20.25
C ASN A 110 -6.40 -6.75 19.63
N TRP A 111 -5.78 -6.44 18.49
CA TRP A 111 -6.10 -5.22 17.73
C TRP A 111 -7.55 -5.23 17.26
N LYS A 112 -8.12 -4.04 17.07
CA LYS A 112 -9.50 -3.88 16.61
C LYS A 112 -9.67 -4.58 15.24
N PRO A 113 -10.57 -5.55 15.10
CA PRO A 113 -10.84 -6.16 13.79
C PRO A 113 -11.53 -5.14 12.88
N PHE A 114 -11.22 -5.19 11.58
CA PHE A 114 -11.86 -4.37 10.56
C PHE A 114 -12.89 -5.19 9.78
N ASN A 115 -13.98 -4.56 9.32
CA ASN A 115 -15.02 -5.25 8.57
C ASN A 115 -14.67 -5.28 7.06
N LYS A 116 -14.54 -6.49 6.51
CA LYS A 116 -14.28 -6.82 5.09
C LYS A 116 -12.90 -6.41 4.53
N LYS A 117 -12.47 -5.14 4.57
CA LYS A 117 -11.23 -4.68 3.90
C LYS A 117 -10.50 -3.56 4.63
N LEU A 118 -9.18 -3.72 4.80
CA LEU A 118 -8.29 -2.70 5.36
C LEU A 118 -7.98 -1.57 4.36
N TRP A 119 -7.97 -1.82 3.05
CA TRP A 119 -7.68 -0.81 2.04
C TRP A 119 -8.80 -0.71 0.98
N GLN A 120 -9.08 0.49 0.48
CA GLN A 120 -9.91 0.69 -0.72
C GLN A 120 -9.16 0.17 -1.95
N ARG A 121 -9.93 -0.28 -2.95
CA ARG A 121 -9.38 -0.69 -4.25
C ARG A 121 -8.78 0.50 -5.01
N ASN A 122 -9.37 1.69 -4.87
CA ASN A 122 -8.98 2.86 -5.65
C ASN A 122 -7.79 3.58 -5.00
N TYR A 123 -6.81 3.96 -5.83
CA TYR A 123 -5.83 4.99 -5.54
C TYR A 123 -6.01 6.08 -6.60
N TYR A 124 -5.83 7.34 -6.22
CA TYR A 124 -5.76 8.43 -7.20
C TYR A 124 -4.30 8.53 -7.67
N GLU A 125 -4.11 8.59 -8.97
CA GLU A 125 -2.84 8.93 -9.64
C GLU A 125 -2.66 10.45 -9.72
#